data_AF-A0A2E7ELQ2-F1
#
_entry.id   AF-A0A2E7ELQ2-F1
#
_cell.length_a   1.000
_cell.length_b   1.000
_cell.length_c   1.000
_cell.angle_alpha   90.00
_cell.angle_beta   90.00
_cell.angle_gamma   90.00
#
_symmetry.space_group_name_H-M   'P 1'
#
loop_
_entity.id
_entity.type
_entity.pdbx_description
1 polymer ?
#
loop_
_entity_poly.entity_id
_entity_poly.type
_entity_poly.pdbx_seq_one_letter_code
_entity_poly.pdbx_strand_id
1 'polypeptide(L)'
;MKRFTISFAWILLAGISFTGHWPNIGMRVFATETEEHSKPFFEVWEENNVYGNLNVAMDGTVLLFSLQGDPHPDKRRGSKIYLKRSEDGGTSWSDHELIGKRIDLDWQALGIGPYDGKGWGRDEHHSHATLGTSVVDEITGEIMIFITALYPAPFMYKSRDHGKTWQLEKIEFRKDSNGFLPIPNAACDPAINLKHGPHRGRLLVPSRVMVNYDKRAESEGYTNAVCSNDHGKTWHSSEPFPLQGTGESGLVELNDGTIYLNSRTHTRKGNRWVAYSDDSGHSWRDLQQDDELFDGPPDMYGCKAALLKIDRDD
;
A
#
# COMPACT_ATOMS: atom_id res chain seq x y z
N MET A 1 -6.55 -28.97 -4.02
CA MET A 1 -6.25 -27.52 -3.98
C MET A 1 -6.56 -26.96 -5.36
N LYS A 2 -7.73 -26.33 -5.52
CA LYS A 2 -8.00 -25.55 -6.73
C LYS A 2 -7.21 -24.25 -6.60
N ARG A 3 -6.34 -23.94 -7.56
CA ARG A 3 -5.68 -22.64 -7.66
C ARG A 3 -6.70 -21.69 -8.26
N PHE A 4 -7.02 -20.61 -7.55
CA PHE A 4 -7.85 -19.53 -8.06
C PHE A 4 -6.91 -18.44 -8.58
N THR A 5 -7.06 -18.06 -9.84
CA THR A 5 -6.32 -16.93 -10.41
C THR A 5 -7.27 -15.76 -10.46
N ILE A 6 -7.23 -14.88 -9.45
CA ILE A 6 -8.02 -13.65 -9.45
C ILE A 6 -7.13 -12.52 -9.96
N SER A 7 -7.45 -11.99 -11.13
CA SER A 7 -6.69 -10.94 -11.81
C SER A 7 -7.29 -9.58 -11.48
N PHE A 8 -6.59 -8.66 -10.82
CA PHE A 8 -7.05 -7.27 -10.59
C PHE A 8 -6.15 -6.23 -11.29
N ALA A 9 -6.72 -5.36 -12.14
CA ALA A 9 -6.05 -4.16 -12.62
C ALA A 9 -6.65 -2.92 -11.95
N TRP A 10 -5.84 -1.98 -11.48
CA TRP A 10 -6.36 -0.71 -10.95
C TRP A 10 -5.76 0.46 -11.71
N ILE A 11 -6.64 1.36 -12.15
CA ILE A 11 -6.27 2.70 -12.59
C ILE A 11 -6.87 3.65 -11.56
N LEU A 12 -6.03 4.18 -10.67
CA LEU A 12 -6.43 5.23 -9.75
C LEU A 12 -6.19 6.58 -10.44
N LEU A 13 -7.23 7.18 -11.00
CA LEU A 13 -7.16 8.56 -11.50
C LEU A 13 -7.34 9.52 -10.32
N ALA A 14 -6.25 10.06 -9.79
CA ALA A 14 -6.32 11.18 -8.86
C ALA A 14 -6.42 12.49 -9.66
N GLY A 15 -7.62 13.07 -9.74
CA GLY A 15 -7.84 14.45 -10.19
C GLY A 15 -7.77 15.41 -9.00
N ILE A 16 -6.95 16.47 -9.08
CA ILE A 16 -6.81 17.49 -8.02
C ILE A 16 -7.77 18.66 -8.28
N SER A 17 -8.44 19.09 -7.20
CA SER A 17 -9.42 20.17 -7.05
C SER A 17 -8.83 21.58 -7.19
N PHE A 18 -9.65 22.57 -7.57
CA PHE A 18 -9.86 23.78 -6.75
C PHE A 18 -11.30 24.31 -6.84
N THR A 19 -11.89 24.55 -5.66
CA THR A 19 -13.20 25.18 -5.36
C THR A 19 -14.47 24.50 -5.91
N GLY A 20 -15.14 23.72 -5.05
CA GLY A 20 -16.50 23.21 -5.27
C GLY A 20 -16.56 21.68 -5.38
N HIS A 21 -17.32 21.05 -4.48
CA HIS A 21 -17.74 19.64 -4.46
C HIS A 21 -16.73 18.58 -4.93
N TRP A 22 -16.16 17.86 -3.95
CA TRP A 22 -15.33 16.67 -4.14
C TRP A 22 -16.07 15.59 -4.96
N PRO A 23 -15.58 15.16 -6.15
CA PRO A 23 -16.11 13.97 -6.79
C PRO A 23 -15.53 12.70 -6.14
N ASN A 24 -16.37 11.68 -6.06
CA ASN A 24 -16.08 10.37 -5.48
C ASN A 24 -15.03 9.59 -6.31
N ILE A 25 -14.31 8.68 -5.65
CA ILE A 25 -13.25 7.86 -6.24
C ILE A 25 -13.88 6.53 -6.71
N GLY A 26 -13.87 6.28 -8.02
CA GLY A 26 -14.35 5.02 -8.60
C GLY A 26 -13.35 3.89 -8.42
N MET A 27 -13.85 2.74 -7.96
CA MET A 27 -13.08 1.52 -7.72
C MET A 27 -13.39 0.49 -8.81
N ARG A 28 -12.35 -0.21 -9.33
CA ARG A 28 -12.48 -1.22 -10.40
C ARG A 28 -11.98 -2.56 -9.91
N VAL A 29 -12.85 -3.56 -9.93
CA VAL A 29 -12.59 -4.93 -9.46
C VAL A 29 -12.73 -5.88 -10.64
N PHE A 30 -11.81 -6.84 -10.77
CA PHE A 30 -11.76 -7.82 -11.84
C PHE A 30 -11.70 -9.21 -11.18
N ALA A 31 -12.56 -10.14 -11.60
CA ALA A 31 -12.53 -11.51 -11.12
C ALA A 31 -12.57 -12.48 -12.30
N THR A 32 -11.73 -13.50 -12.25
CA THR A 32 -11.73 -14.61 -13.21
C THR A 32 -11.81 -15.91 -12.42
N GLU A 33 -12.95 -16.59 -12.46
CA GLU A 33 -13.04 -17.97 -12.00
C GLU A 33 -12.75 -18.91 -13.17
N THR A 34 -11.92 -19.92 -12.93
CA THR A 34 -11.68 -21.03 -13.85
C THR A 34 -12.59 -22.18 -13.46
N GLU A 35 -13.87 -22.11 -13.82
CA GLU A 35 -14.70 -23.25 -14.22
C GLU A 35 -15.88 -22.72 -15.06
N GLU A 36 -16.26 -23.47 -16.09
CA GLU A 36 -17.27 -23.11 -17.10
C GLU A 36 -18.49 -22.41 -16.46
N HIS A 37 -18.72 -21.13 -16.77
CA HIS A 37 -20.04 -20.47 -16.94
C HIS A 37 -20.13 -18.97 -16.55
N SER A 38 -19.08 -18.30 -16.07
CA SER A 38 -19.13 -16.83 -15.91
C SER A 38 -18.32 -16.11 -16.98
N LYS A 39 -18.98 -15.22 -17.73
CA LYS A 39 -18.30 -14.27 -18.62
C LYS A 39 -17.49 -13.30 -17.74
N PRO A 40 -16.28 -12.87 -18.14
CA PRO A 40 -15.61 -11.76 -17.49
C PRO A 40 -16.60 -10.59 -17.37
N PHE A 41 -16.77 -10.09 -16.15
CA PHE A 41 -17.65 -8.97 -15.89
C PHE A 41 -16.85 -7.80 -15.34
N PHE A 42 -17.39 -6.61 -15.54
CA PHE A 42 -16.81 -5.36 -15.11
C PHE A 42 -17.90 -4.55 -14.45
N GLU A 43 -17.66 -4.17 -13.20
CA GLU A 43 -18.56 -3.31 -12.43
C GLU A 43 -17.79 -2.11 -11.91
N VAL A 44 -18.45 -0.95 -11.95
CA VAL A 44 -17.96 0.30 -11.40
C VAL A 44 -19.03 0.82 -10.48
N TRP A 45 -18.64 1.10 -9.24
CA TRP A 45 -19.49 1.76 -8.28
C TRP A 45 -18.71 2.82 -7.52
N GLU A 46 -19.45 3.70 -6.86
CA GLU A 46 -18.88 4.72 -5.99
C GLU A 46 -18.66 4.15 -4.60
N GLU A 47 -17.45 4.35 -4.06
CA GLU A 47 -17.09 3.92 -2.72
C GLU A 47 -16.51 5.11 -1.94
N ASN A 48 -17.04 5.35 -0.74
CA ASN A 48 -16.54 6.44 0.10
C ASN A 48 -15.28 5.97 0.83
N ASN A 49 -14.14 6.05 0.15
CA ASN A 49 -12.88 5.60 0.68
C ASN A 49 -11.74 6.58 0.39
N VAL A 50 -10.94 6.92 1.41
CA VAL A 50 -9.73 7.74 1.26
C VAL A 50 -8.57 6.92 0.71
N TYR A 51 -8.43 5.68 1.18
CA TYR A 51 -7.36 4.75 0.78
C TYR A 51 -7.92 3.35 0.63
N GLY A 52 -7.89 2.81 -0.59
CA GLY A 52 -8.30 1.43 -0.88
C GLY A 52 -7.11 0.49 -0.91
N ASN A 53 -7.11 -0.50 -0.03
CA ASN A 53 -6.25 -1.68 -0.13
C ASN A 53 -7.14 -2.91 -0.36
N LEU A 54 -6.85 -3.70 -1.38
CA LEU A 54 -7.60 -4.90 -1.73
C LEU A 54 -6.71 -6.13 -1.55
N ASN A 55 -7.23 -7.17 -0.92
CA ASN A 55 -6.57 -8.47 -0.84
C ASN A 55 -7.55 -9.60 -1.11
N VAL A 56 -6.99 -10.77 -1.39
CA VAL A 56 -7.72 -12.04 -1.42
C VAL A 56 -7.17 -12.92 -0.31
N ALA A 57 -8.02 -13.29 0.63
CA ALA A 57 -7.66 -14.25 1.68
C ALA A 57 -7.46 -15.65 1.09
N MET A 58 -6.76 -16.52 1.82
CA MET A 58 -6.49 -17.89 1.34
C MET A 58 -7.74 -18.76 1.14
N ASP A 59 -8.89 -18.38 1.69
CA ASP A 59 -10.19 -19.03 1.45
C ASP A 59 -10.95 -18.48 0.23
N GLY A 60 -10.37 -17.50 -0.49
CA GLY A 60 -10.97 -16.85 -1.63
C GLY A 60 -11.77 -15.58 -1.30
N THR A 61 -11.94 -15.24 -0.02
CA THR A 61 -12.65 -14.01 0.37
C THR A 61 -11.91 -12.77 -0.15
N VAL A 62 -12.60 -11.87 -0.85
CA VAL A 62 -12.06 -10.56 -1.25
C VAL A 62 -12.26 -9.56 -0.11
N LEU A 63 -11.20 -8.87 0.27
CA LEU A 63 -11.14 -7.95 1.39
C LEU A 63 -10.82 -6.53 0.90
N LEU A 64 -11.72 -5.59 1.15
CA LEU A 64 -11.52 -4.17 0.88
C LEU A 64 -11.32 -3.40 2.18
N PHE A 65 -10.09 -2.99 2.43
CA PHE A 65 -9.74 -2.11 3.54
C PHE A 65 -9.98 -0.66 3.16
N SER A 66 -10.63 0.10 4.05
CA SER A 66 -10.90 1.51 3.86
C SER A 66 -10.56 2.33 5.10
N LEU A 67 -10.08 3.54 4.85
CA LEU A 67 -9.96 4.58 5.87
C LEU A 67 -11.15 5.54 5.71
N GLN A 68 -11.99 5.63 6.72
CA GLN A 68 -13.15 6.52 6.72
C GLN A 68 -13.12 7.42 7.96
N GLY A 69 -13.30 8.72 7.74
CA GLY A 69 -13.41 9.73 8.79
C GLY A 69 -14.83 10.20 9.03
N ASP A 70 -14.97 11.07 10.03
CA ASP A 70 -16.23 11.74 10.35
C ASP A 70 -16.72 12.59 9.14
N PRO A 71 -18.01 12.93 9.06
CA PRO A 71 -18.52 13.88 8.06
C PRO A 71 -17.83 15.26 8.18
N HIS A 72 -16.74 15.42 7.44
CA HIS A 72 -15.85 16.58 7.50
C HIS A 72 -15.10 16.77 6.16
N PRO A 73 -14.70 18.00 5.77
CA PRO A 73 -13.92 18.23 4.55
C PRO A 73 -12.57 17.49 4.56
N ASP A 74 -11.91 17.42 5.71
CA ASP A 74 -10.80 16.49 5.93
C ASP A 74 -11.34 15.11 6.32
N LYS A 75 -11.29 14.19 5.35
CA LYS A 75 -11.74 12.80 5.47
C LYS A 75 -10.86 11.93 6.37
N ARG A 76 -9.71 12.44 6.84
CA ARG A 76 -8.82 11.73 7.78
C ARG A 76 -9.15 12.04 9.24
N ARG A 77 -9.93 13.09 9.50
CA ARG A 77 -10.36 13.47 10.85
C ARG A 77 -11.25 12.38 11.45
N GLY A 78 -10.91 11.95 12.68
CA GLY A 78 -11.64 10.89 13.38
C GLY A 78 -11.53 9.51 12.70
N SER A 79 -10.57 9.34 11.78
CA SER A 79 -10.55 8.18 10.91
C SER A 79 -10.42 6.84 11.64
N LYS A 80 -11.19 5.89 11.14
CA LYS A 80 -11.25 4.50 11.57
C LYS A 80 -10.97 3.58 10.39
N ILE A 81 -10.59 2.35 10.70
CA ILE A 81 -10.23 1.35 9.71
C ILE A 81 -11.41 0.40 9.56
N TYR A 82 -11.94 0.33 8.36
CA TYR A 82 -13.08 -0.50 8.01
C TYR A 82 -12.69 -1.59 7.01
N LEU A 83 -13.47 -2.65 7.00
CA LEU A 83 -13.37 -3.76 6.06
C LEU A 83 -14.74 -4.01 5.41
N LYS A 84 -14.75 -4.19 4.09
CA LYS A 84 -15.83 -4.90 3.40
C LYS A 84 -15.30 -6.25 2.92
N ARG A 85 -16.13 -7.28 3.04
CA ARG A 85 -15.81 -8.64 2.61
C ARG A 85 -16.74 -9.04 1.47
N SER A 86 -16.21 -9.78 0.51
CA SER A 86 -16.99 -10.47 -0.50
C SER A 86 -16.59 -11.94 -0.51
N GLU A 87 -17.58 -12.83 -0.35
CA GLU A 87 -17.39 -14.28 -0.34
C GLU A 87 -17.78 -14.92 -1.70
N ASP A 88 -18.12 -14.08 -2.68
CA ASP A 88 -18.59 -14.47 -4.02
C ASP A 88 -17.75 -13.82 -5.13
N GLY A 89 -16.45 -13.60 -4.86
CA GLY A 89 -15.51 -13.09 -5.88
C GLY A 89 -15.70 -11.62 -6.26
N GLY A 90 -16.40 -10.84 -5.44
CA GLY A 90 -16.63 -9.41 -5.62
C GLY A 90 -18.01 -9.04 -6.14
N THR A 91 -18.91 -10.01 -6.35
CA THR A 91 -20.28 -9.78 -6.84
C THR A 91 -21.16 -9.09 -5.80
N SER A 92 -21.04 -9.47 -4.53
CA SER A 92 -21.71 -8.79 -3.42
C SER A 92 -20.75 -8.52 -2.26
N TRP A 93 -21.07 -7.50 -1.47
CA TRP A 93 -20.20 -7.01 -0.41
C TRP A 93 -20.98 -6.86 0.90
N SER A 94 -20.30 -7.17 2.01
CA SER A 94 -20.78 -6.84 3.34
C SER A 94 -20.88 -5.32 3.54
N ASP A 95 -21.58 -4.93 4.61
CA ASP A 95 -21.44 -3.58 5.18
C ASP A 95 -20.00 -3.31 5.65
N HIS A 96 -19.70 -2.04 5.92
CA HIS A 96 -18.44 -1.62 6.52
C HIS A 96 -18.32 -2.12 7.97
N GLU A 97 -17.47 -3.12 8.18
CA GLU A 97 -17.12 -3.62 9.51
C GLU A 97 -15.96 -2.84 10.10
N LEU A 98 -16.10 -2.36 11.34
CA LEU A 98 -15.02 -1.67 12.05
C LEU A 98 -13.99 -2.69 12.56
N ILE A 99 -12.78 -2.67 12.00
CA ILE A 99 -11.72 -3.62 12.37
C ILE A 99 -10.59 -3.00 13.20
N GLY A 100 -10.50 -1.66 13.20
CA GLY A 100 -9.42 -0.98 13.90
C GLY A 100 -9.62 0.52 14.05
N LYS A 101 -8.80 1.10 14.91
CA LYS A 101 -8.73 2.55 15.14
C LYS A 101 -7.32 3.05 14.88
N ARG A 102 -7.19 4.36 14.68
CA ARG A 102 -5.88 5.02 14.62
C ARG A 102 -5.09 4.85 15.92
N ILE A 103 -3.77 4.93 15.82
CA ILE A 103 -2.83 4.93 16.95
C ILE A 103 -2.25 6.34 17.09
N ASP A 104 -2.38 6.93 18.28
CA ASP A 104 -1.78 8.22 18.57
C ASP A 104 -0.26 8.04 18.76
N LEU A 105 0.53 8.79 18.00
CA LEU A 105 1.97 8.83 18.12
C LEU A 105 2.37 9.98 19.05
N ASP A 106 3.28 9.71 20.00
CA ASP A 106 3.94 10.77 20.78
C ASP A 106 4.94 11.48 19.87
N TRP A 107 4.42 12.39 19.06
CA TRP A 107 5.17 12.99 17.97
C TRP A 107 6.30 13.89 18.47
N GLN A 108 6.14 14.51 19.64
CA GLN A 108 7.21 15.27 20.28
C GLN A 108 8.36 14.35 20.70
N ALA A 109 8.06 13.23 21.37
CA ALA A 109 9.09 12.28 21.79
C ALA A 109 9.79 11.61 20.59
N LEU A 110 9.05 11.38 19.50
CA LEU A 110 9.57 10.82 18.26
C LEU A 110 10.29 11.87 17.37
N GLY A 111 10.15 13.17 17.68
CA GLY A 111 10.71 14.25 16.89
C GLY A 111 10.09 14.41 15.50
N ILE A 112 8.84 13.97 15.30
CA ILE A 112 8.12 14.02 14.02
C ILE A 112 7.17 15.22 14.04
N GLY A 113 7.57 16.38 13.51
CA GLY A 113 6.76 17.61 13.62
C GLY A 113 7.59 18.90 13.47
N PRO A 114 7.06 20.08 13.86
CA PRO A 114 5.86 20.29 14.67
C PRO A 114 4.53 20.23 13.89
N TYR A 115 3.48 19.72 14.55
CA TYR A 115 2.10 19.75 14.06
C TYR A 115 1.29 20.80 14.82
N ASP A 116 1.43 22.08 14.43
CA ASP A 116 0.76 23.22 15.07
C ASP A 116 -0.57 23.62 14.41
N GLY A 117 -1.03 22.84 13.44
CA GLY A 117 -2.43 22.78 13.04
C GLY A 117 -2.84 23.60 11.81
N LYS A 118 -1.96 24.29 11.08
CA LYS A 118 -2.30 24.88 9.76
C LYS A 118 -1.12 24.94 8.79
N GLY A 119 -1.33 24.45 7.56
CA GLY A 119 -0.39 24.54 6.45
C GLY A 119 0.22 23.20 6.04
N TRP A 120 0.78 23.13 4.83
CA TRP A 120 1.43 21.93 4.32
C TRP A 120 2.59 21.52 5.25
N GLY A 121 2.50 20.30 5.77
CA GLY A 121 3.46 19.71 6.69
C GLY A 121 3.32 20.05 8.18
N ARG A 122 2.31 20.81 8.59
CA ARG A 122 2.01 21.09 10.02
C ARG A 122 0.70 20.47 10.50
N ASP A 123 0.15 19.58 9.70
CA ASP A 123 -1.16 19.03 9.91
C ASP A 123 -1.15 17.92 10.98
N GLU A 124 -2.04 18.05 11.96
CA GLU A 124 -2.19 17.15 13.11
C GLU A 124 -2.53 15.71 12.70
N HIS A 125 -3.09 15.48 11.49
CA HIS A 125 -3.38 14.11 11.06
C HIS A 125 -2.12 13.22 10.99
N HIS A 126 -0.93 13.80 10.84
CA HIS A 126 0.32 13.04 10.84
C HIS A 126 0.78 12.60 12.24
N SER A 127 0.16 13.12 13.31
CA SER A 127 0.36 12.63 14.68
C SER A 127 -0.42 11.34 14.96
N HIS A 128 -1.29 10.91 14.05
CA HIS A 128 -2.10 9.72 14.20
C HIS A 128 -1.76 8.71 13.10
N ALA A 129 -1.20 7.57 13.48
CA ALA A 129 -0.98 6.47 12.57
C ALA A 129 -2.32 5.79 12.23
N THR A 130 -2.59 5.67 10.93
CA THR A 130 -3.85 5.17 10.36
C THR A 130 -3.57 3.99 9.44
N LEU A 131 -4.53 3.61 8.59
CA LEU A 131 -4.38 2.52 7.62
C LEU A 131 -3.08 2.67 6.80
N GLY A 132 -2.23 1.65 6.87
CA GLY A 132 -1.10 1.43 5.98
C GLY A 132 -1.45 0.44 4.86
N THR A 133 -0.44 -0.01 4.12
CA THR A 133 -0.62 -1.11 3.18
C THR A 133 -0.84 -2.44 3.92
N SER A 134 -1.16 -3.46 3.15
CA SER A 134 -1.61 -4.76 3.63
C SER A 134 -0.74 -5.89 3.11
N VAL A 135 -0.83 -7.02 3.80
CA VAL A 135 -0.03 -8.22 3.52
C VAL A 135 -0.97 -9.42 3.68
N VAL A 136 -0.93 -10.34 2.72
CA VAL A 136 -1.40 -11.72 2.92
C VAL A 136 -0.19 -12.60 2.93
N ASP A 137 0.08 -13.27 4.04
CA ASP A 137 1.14 -14.28 4.10
C ASP A 137 0.57 -15.61 3.59
N GLU A 138 0.98 -16.01 2.39
CA GLU A 138 0.45 -17.21 1.74
C GLU A 138 0.94 -18.51 2.37
N ILE A 139 1.98 -18.46 3.23
CA ILE A 139 2.47 -19.64 3.95
C ILE A 139 1.58 -19.93 5.16
N THR A 140 1.21 -18.89 5.89
CA THR A 140 0.45 -19.03 7.15
C THR A 140 -1.05 -18.82 6.97
N GLY A 141 -1.45 -18.11 5.90
CA GLY A 141 -2.79 -17.60 5.70
C GLY A 141 -3.14 -16.38 6.55
N GLU A 142 -2.17 -15.83 7.29
CA GLU A 142 -2.38 -14.61 8.08
C GLU A 142 -2.55 -13.39 7.16
N ILE A 143 -3.49 -12.53 7.53
CA ILE A 143 -3.68 -11.22 6.88
C ILE A 143 -3.24 -10.16 7.87
N MET A 144 -2.55 -9.15 7.36
CA MET A 144 -1.74 -8.22 8.13
C MET A 144 -1.95 -6.82 7.58
N ILE A 145 -2.19 -5.84 8.46
CA ILE A 145 -2.39 -4.44 8.07
C ILE A 145 -1.41 -3.58 8.87
N PHE A 146 -0.59 -2.82 8.15
CA PHE A 146 0.28 -1.81 8.77
C PHE A 146 -0.52 -0.64 9.31
N ILE A 147 0.01 0.00 10.35
CA ILE A 147 -0.53 1.24 10.88
C ILE A 147 0.56 2.31 10.82
N THR A 148 0.34 3.39 10.07
CA THR A 148 1.40 4.36 9.78
C THR A 148 0.90 5.79 9.63
N ALA A 149 1.80 6.74 9.87
CA ALA A 149 1.68 8.16 9.53
C ALA A 149 2.94 8.60 8.76
N LEU A 150 3.55 9.74 9.10
CA LEU A 150 4.92 10.08 8.67
C LEU A 150 6.00 9.24 9.36
N TYR A 151 5.58 8.41 10.32
CA TYR A 151 6.40 7.47 11.04
C TYR A 151 5.59 6.16 11.21
N PRO A 152 6.21 4.97 11.12
CA PRO A 152 5.48 3.72 11.29
C PRO A 152 5.12 3.49 12.75
N ALA A 153 3.89 3.04 13.02
CA ALA A 153 3.57 2.53 14.35
C ALA A 153 4.24 1.16 14.53
N PRO A 154 4.76 0.81 15.73
CA PRO A 154 5.35 -0.50 16.00
C PRO A 154 4.27 -1.57 16.23
N PHE A 155 3.16 -1.48 15.50
CA PHE A 155 2.02 -2.36 15.62
C PHE A 155 1.40 -2.66 14.25
N MET A 156 0.77 -3.83 14.15
CA MET A 156 -0.06 -4.23 13.02
C MET A 156 -1.34 -4.87 13.51
N TYR A 157 -2.43 -4.71 12.75
CA TYR A 157 -3.58 -5.58 12.92
C TYR A 157 -3.35 -6.89 12.16
N LYS A 158 -3.59 -8.02 12.83
CA LYS A 158 -3.46 -9.36 12.24
C LYS A 158 -4.77 -10.13 12.35
N SER A 159 -5.13 -10.84 11.29
CA SER A 159 -6.23 -11.80 11.24
C SER A 159 -5.69 -13.18 10.90
N ARG A 160 -6.19 -14.19 11.62
CA ARG A 160 -5.86 -15.62 11.44
C ARG A 160 -7.05 -16.46 10.97
N ASP A 161 -8.13 -15.80 10.61
CA ASP A 161 -9.43 -16.38 10.28
C ASP A 161 -10.04 -15.72 9.05
N HIS A 162 -9.18 -15.41 8.07
CA HIS A 162 -9.56 -14.88 6.76
C HIS A 162 -10.33 -13.54 6.85
N GLY A 163 -9.87 -12.67 7.74
CA GLY A 163 -10.37 -11.30 7.89
C GLY A 163 -11.60 -11.15 8.78
N LYS A 164 -12.01 -12.20 9.52
CA LYS A 164 -13.19 -12.17 10.39
C LYS A 164 -12.92 -11.53 11.74
N THR A 165 -11.78 -11.82 12.36
CA THR A 165 -11.35 -11.18 13.61
C THR A 165 -9.94 -10.61 13.49
N TRP A 166 -9.68 -9.56 14.26
CA TRP A 166 -8.45 -8.77 14.17
C TRP A 166 -7.85 -8.52 15.55
N GLN A 167 -6.54 -8.71 15.67
CA GLN A 167 -5.78 -8.44 16.89
C GLN A 167 -4.65 -7.46 16.60
N LEU A 168 -4.49 -6.47 17.47
CA LEU A 168 -3.37 -5.54 17.40
C LEU A 168 -2.14 -6.16 18.05
N GLU A 169 -1.08 -6.35 17.27
CA GLU A 169 0.16 -7.00 17.71
C GLU A 169 1.36 -6.08 17.52
N LYS A 170 2.34 -6.20 18.41
CA LYS A 170 3.59 -5.46 18.33
C LYS A 170 4.49 -6.06 17.25
N ILE A 171 5.16 -5.18 16.50
CA ILE A 171 6.17 -5.54 15.50
C ILE A 171 7.42 -4.69 15.66
N GLU A 172 8.50 -5.08 14.99
CA GLU A 172 9.76 -4.32 14.97
C GLU A 172 10.16 -3.94 13.54
N PHE A 173 10.60 -2.70 13.36
CA PHE A 173 11.23 -2.23 12.13
C PHE A 173 12.73 -2.03 12.31
N ARG A 174 13.49 -2.36 11.28
CA ARG A 174 14.90 -2.00 11.13
C ARG A 174 15.03 -0.84 10.17
N LYS A 175 15.93 0.07 10.52
CA LYS A 175 16.30 1.22 9.69
C LYS A 175 17.02 0.77 8.43
N ASP A 176 16.91 1.57 7.39
CA ASP A 176 17.76 1.45 6.20
C ASP A 176 19.18 1.96 6.46
N SER A 177 20.02 1.91 5.43
CA SER A 177 21.42 2.38 5.47
C SER A 177 21.56 3.88 5.75
N ASN A 178 20.52 4.68 5.50
CA ASN A 178 20.46 6.10 5.85
C ASN A 178 19.98 6.34 7.29
N GLY A 179 19.59 5.30 8.02
CA GLY A 179 19.18 5.39 9.42
C GLY A 179 17.71 5.77 9.62
N PHE A 180 16.87 5.63 8.58
CA PHE A 180 15.45 5.95 8.63
C PHE A 180 14.57 4.69 8.60
N LEU A 181 13.37 4.81 9.18
CA LEU A 181 12.37 3.75 9.20
C LEU A 181 11.43 3.85 7.99
N PRO A 182 10.88 2.71 7.52
CA PRO A 182 9.96 2.67 6.40
C PRO A 182 8.57 3.17 6.79
N ILE A 183 7.81 3.62 5.81
CA ILE A 183 6.43 4.10 5.92
C ILE A 183 5.60 3.30 4.91
N PRO A 184 5.17 2.07 5.27
CA PRO A 184 4.32 1.21 4.45
C PRO A 184 2.88 1.77 4.42
N ASN A 185 2.70 2.89 3.71
CA ASN A 185 1.47 3.66 3.66
C ASN A 185 0.39 3.01 2.77
N ALA A 186 -0.88 3.32 3.02
CA ALA A 186 -2.01 2.73 2.30
C ALA A 186 -2.13 3.14 0.82
N ALA A 187 -1.28 4.04 0.34
CA ALA A 187 -1.21 4.39 -1.07
C ALA A 187 -0.03 3.68 -1.78
N CYS A 188 0.77 2.88 -1.07
CA CYS A 188 1.56 1.81 -1.67
C CYS A 188 0.67 0.58 -1.91
N ASP A 189 1.07 -0.26 -2.87
CA ASP A 189 0.37 -1.52 -3.14
C ASP A 189 0.56 -2.55 -2.00
N PRO A 190 -0.31 -3.57 -1.92
CA PRO A 190 -0.13 -4.70 -1.02
C PRO A 190 1.20 -5.43 -1.23
N ALA A 191 1.59 -6.19 -0.22
CA ALA A 191 2.77 -7.03 -0.25
C ALA A 191 2.68 -8.15 -1.29
N ILE A 192 3.84 -8.63 -1.73
CA ILE A 192 3.98 -9.89 -2.45
C ILE A 192 4.65 -10.95 -1.57
N ASN A 193 4.38 -12.22 -1.88
CA ASN A 193 5.12 -13.36 -1.35
C ASN A 193 6.11 -13.82 -2.41
N LEU A 194 7.41 -13.78 -2.13
CA LEU A 194 8.41 -14.23 -3.11
C LEU A 194 8.24 -15.71 -3.43
N LYS A 195 8.21 -16.04 -4.71
CA LYS A 195 8.03 -17.41 -5.23
C LYS A 195 9.34 -18.03 -5.67
N HIS A 196 10.36 -17.21 -5.95
CA HIS A 196 11.62 -17.66 -6.55
C HIS A 196 12.83 -17.38 -5.64
N GLY A 197 13.94 -18.05 -5.97
CA GLY A 197 15.23 -17.79 -5.35
C GLY A 197 15.36 -18.24 -3.87
N PRO A 198 16.47 -17.86 -3.22
CA PRO A 198 16.81 -18.32 -1.87
C PRO A 198 15.91 -17.73 -0.76
N HIS A 199 15.16 -16.68 -1.09
CA HIS A 199 14.25 -16.00 -0.16
C HIS A 199 12.78 -16.28 -0.46
N ARG A 200 12.47 -17.37 -1.17
CA ARG A 200 11.09 -17.85 -1.38
C ARG A 200 10.34 -17.91 -0.05
N GLY A 201 9.14 -17.33 -0.02
CA GLY A 201 8.30 -17.20 1.17
C GLY A 201 8.50 -15.91 1.96
N ARG A 202 9.49 -15.09 1.61
CA ARG A 202 9.64 -13.72 2.13
C ARG A 202 8.42 -12.89 1.77
N LEU A 203 7.94 -12.12 2.73
CA LEU A 203 6.99 -11.03 2.52
C LEU A 203 7.78 -9.81 2.07
N LEU A 204 7.42 -9.21 0.94
CA LEU A 204 8.06 -8.00 0.42
C LEU A 204 7.01 -6.93 0.15
N VAL A 205 7.18 -5.75 0.74
CA VAL A 205 6.18 -4.69 0.78
C VAL A 205 6.77 -3.41 0.18
N PRO A 206 6.13 -2.78 -0.81
CA PRO A 206 6.54 -1.46 -1.28
C PRO A 206 6.24 -0.42 -0.21
N SER A 207 7.17 0.51 -0.01
CA SER A 207 7.13 1.48 1.06
C SER A 207 7.77 2.79 0.60
N ARG A 208 7.74 3.80 1.46
CA ARG A 208 8.54 5.01 1.30
C ARG A 208 9.20 5.39 2.60
N VAL A 209 10.08 6.36 2.54
CA VAL A 209 10.70 7.04 3.67
C VAL A 209 10.47 8.53 3.50
N MET A 210 10.16 9.20 4.62
CA MET A 210 10.20 10.64 4.72
C MET A 210 11.46 10.98 5.52
N VAL A 211 12.40 11.69 4.91
CA VAL A 211 13.65 12.06 5.59
C VAL A 211 13.33 12.90 6.83
N ASN A 212 13.95 12.54 7.96
CA ASN A 212 13.68 13.11 9.28
C ASN A 212 12.21 13.08 9.72
N TYR A 213 11.37 12.29 9.04
CA TYR A 213 9.93 12.19 9.27
C TYR A 213 9.21 13.55 9.20
N ASP A 214 9.76 14.45 8.37
CA ASP A 214 9.25 15.80 8.17
C ASP A 214 8.61 15.90 6.80
N LYS A 215 7.32 16.24 6.76
CA LYS A 215 6.59 16.41 5.49
C LYS A 215 7.18 17.51 4.61
N ARG A 216 7.89 18.48 5.20
CA ARG A 216 8.57 19.55 4.45
C ARG A 216 9.76 19.03 3.63
N ALA A 217 10.30 17.87 4.00
CA ALA A 217 11.38 17.18 3.30
C ALA A 217 10.86 16.17 2.26
N GLU A 218 9.65 16.34 1.73
CA GLU A 218 9.07 15.42 0.74
C GLU A 218 9.93 15.24 -0.51
N SER A 219 10.69 16.27 -0.90
CA SER A 219 11.63 16.19 -2.01
C SER A 219 12.87 15.34 -1.74
N GLU A 220 13.21 15.13 -0.47
CA GLU A 220 14.35 14.31 -0.02
C GLU A 220 13.90 12.88 0.30
N GLY A 221 12.62 12.68 0.59
CA GLY A 221 12.02 11.36 0.79
C GLY A 221 12.18 10.46 -0.43
N TYR A 222 12.13 9.15 -0.22
CA TYR A 222 12.36 8.16 -1.27
C TYR A 222 11.51 6.93 -1.07
N THR A 223 11.22 6.22 -2.14
CA THR A 223 10.66 4.87 -2.12
C THR A 223 11.67 3.88 -1.55
N ASN A 224 11.17 2.80 -0.95
CA ASN A 224 11.97 1.62 -0.64
C ASN A 224 11.06 0.39 -0.64
N ALA A 225 11.63 -0.77 -0.30
CA ALA A 225 10.83 -1.92 0.13
C ALA A 225 11.14 -2.24 1.59
N VAL A 226 10.23 -2.99 2.22
CA VAL A 226 10.45 -3.57 3.53
C VAL A 226 10.08 -5.05 3.47
N CYS A 227 10.92 -5.90 4.04
CA CYS A 227 10.74 -7.35 3.98
C CYS A 227 10.68 -8.02 5.34
N SER A 228 10.00 -9.16 5.40
CA SER A 228 9.96 -10.02 6.58
C SER A 228 10.15 -11.47 6.17
N ASN A 229 10.97 -12.19 6.95
CA ASN A 229 11.19 -13.63 6.81
C ASN A 229 10.65 -14.42 8.01
N ASP A 230 9.94 -13.75 8.94
CA ASP A 230 9.46 -14.33 10.19
C ASP A 230 7.95 -14.13 10.40
N HIS A 231 7.22 -14.11 9.27
CA HIS A 231 5.76 -13.97 9.21
C HIS A 231 5.28 -12.65 9.85
N GLY A 232 6.00 -11.57 9.53
CA GLY A 232 5.63 -10.20 9.90
C GLY A 232 5.83 -9.86 11.36
N LYS A 233 6.82 -10.46 12.04
CA LYS A 233 7.22 -10.07 13.40
C LYS A 233 8.30 -8.97 13.35
N THR A 234 9.28 -9.15 12.47
CA THR A 234 10.34 -8.18 12.20
C THR A 234 10.39 -7.81 10.72
N TRP A 235 10.65 -6.53 10.48
CA TRP A 235 10.60 -5.90 9.17
C TRP A 235 11.91 -5.17 8.87
N HIS A 236 12.57 -5.53 7.79
CA HIS A 236 13.88 -5.03 7.39
C HIS A 236 13.74 -4.15 6.14
N SER A 237 14.19 -2.90 6.24
CA SER A 237 14.20 -1.98 5.10
C SER A 237 15.22 -2.43 4.06
N SER A 238 14.87 -2.28 2.79
CA SER A 238 15.82 -2.33 1.68
C SER A 238 16.76 -1.13 1.74
N GLU A 239 17.79 -1.14 0.91
CA GLU A 239 18.49 0.08 0.52
C GLU A 239 17.49 1.10 -0.07
N PRO A 240 17.77 2.40 0.10
CA PRO A 240 16.99 3.47 -0.52
C PRO A 240 16.85 3.25 -2.02
N PHE A 241 15.65 3.49 -2.56
CA PHE A 241 15.51 3.63 -4.01
C PHE A 241 16.42 4.78 -4.47
N PRO A 242 17.18 4.62 -5.57
CA PRO A 242 18.27 5.52 -5.96
C PRO A 242 17.77 6.86 -6.56
N LEU A 243 16.60 7.32 -6.12
CA LEU A 243 15.98 8.57 -6.53
C LEU A 243 15.16 9.17 -5.38
N GLN A 244 15.59 10.33 -4.91
CA GLN A 244 14.81 11.16 -3.98
C GLN A 244 13.60 11.78 -4.64
N GLY A 245 12.63 12.23 -3.86
CA GLY A 245 11.36 12.78 -4.32
C GLY A 245 10.43 11.72 -4.91
N THR A 246 10.66 10.45 -4.59
CA THR A 246 9.78 9.32 -4.92
C THR A 246 8.88 8.99 -3.71
N GLY A 247 7.83 8.19 -3.92
CA GLY A 247 6.86 7.92 -2.85
C GLY A 247 6.08 6.63 -3.04
N GLU A 248 4.76 6.76 -3.17
CA GLU A 248 3.83 5.66 -3.40
C GLU A 248 4.26 4.77 -4.57
N SER A 249 4.38 3.48 -4.28
CA SER A 249 4.95 2.51 -5.20
C SER A 249 4.20 1.17 -5.15
N GLY A 250 4.40 0.41 -6.23
CA GLY A 250 4.06 -1.00 -6.33
C GLY A 250 5.30 -1.81 -6.71
N LEU A 251 5.31 -3.10 -6.39
CA LEU A 251 6.36 -4.01 -6.81
C LEU A 251 5.80 -5.38 -7.15
N VAL A 252 6.50 -6.11 -8.03
CA VAL A 252 6.18 -7.48 -8.42
C VAL A 252 7.47 -8.29 -8.56
N GLU A 253 7.37 -9.60 -8.34
CA GLU A 253 8.45 -10.55 -8.66
C GLU A 253 8.22 -11.11 -10.07
N LEU A 254 9.16 -10.84 -10.97
CA LEU A 254 9.17 -11.35 -12.34
C LEU A 254 9.44 -12.87 -12.36
N ASN A 255 9.25 -13.50 -13.53
CA ASN A 255 9.35 -14.96 -13.67
C ASN A 255 10.75 -15.52 -13.41
N ASP A 256 11.79 -14.70 -13.51
CA ASP A 256 13.17 -15.08 -13.19
C ASP A 256 13.55 -14.81 -11.73
N GLY A 257 12.63 -14.29 -10.92
CA GLY A 257 12.85 -13.90 -9.53
C GLY A 257 13.34 -12.47 -9.32
N THR A 258 13.58 -11.71 -10.39
CA THR A 258 13.89 -10.28 -10.30
C THR A 258 12.71 -9.51 -9.73
N ILE A 259 12.94 -8.58 -8.80
CA ILE A 259 11.88 -7.68 -8.34
C ILE A 259 11.88 -6.44 -9.23
N TYR A 260 10.73 -6.14 -9.83
CA TYR A 260 10.48 -4.86 -10.50
C TYR A 260 9.72 -3.95 -9.54
N LEU A 261 10.28 -2.78 -9.27
CA LEU A 261 9.64 -1.74 -8.46
C LEU A 261 9.25 -0.57 -9.36
N ASN A 262 8.04 -0.06 -9.17
CA ASN A 262 7.48 1.07 -9.90
C ASN A 262 7.01 2.14 -8.91
N SER A 263 7.51 3.36 -9.05
CA SER A 263 7.26 4.44 -8.12
C SER A 263 6.74 5.71 -8.80
N ARG A 264 5.88 6.41 -8.07
CA ARG A 264 5.50 7.79 -8.39
C ARG A 264 6.59 8.76 -7.99
N THR A 265 6.58 9.95 -8.57
CA THR A 265 7.37 11.09 -8.09
C THR A 265 6.50 12.24 -7.57
N HIS A 266 6.95 12.84 -6.46
CA HIS A 266 6.33 13.99 -5.83
C HIS A 266 6.84 15.34 -6.35
N THR A 267 7.95 15.33 -7.08
CA THR A 267 8.77 16.53 -7.28
C THR A 267 9.14 16.78 -8.72
N ARG A 268 8.75 15.89 -9.63
CA ARG A 268 9.14 15.94 -11.03
C ARG A 268 7.94 15.69 -11.92
N LYS A 269 8.02 16.24 -13.13
CA LYS A 269 7.11 15.94 -14.22
C LYS A 269 7.61 14.69 -14.95
N GLY A 270 6.72 14.01 -15.64
CA GLY A 270 7.06 12.92 -16.55
C GLY A 270 6.34 11.62 -16.18
N ASN A 271 7.07 10.53 -16.35
CA ASN A 271 6.54 9.19 -16.24
C ASN A 271 7.01 8.50 -14.96
N ARG A 272 6.51 7.29 -14.74
CA ARG A 272 6.85 6.44 -13.62
C ARG A 272 8.34 6.13 -13.62
N TRP A 273 8.91 6.06 -12.43
CA TRP A 273 10.29 5.62 -12.24
C TRP A 273 10.31 4.17 -11.81
N VAL A 274 11.24 3.42 -12.41
CA VAL A 274 11.35 1.99 -12.21
C VAL A 274 12.79 1.63 -11.87
N ALA A 275 12.96 0.57 -11.08
CA ALA A 275 14.24 -0.05 -10.82
C ALA A 275 14.04 -1.54 -10.56
N TYR A 276 15.15 -2.28 -10.61
CA TYR A 276 15.16 -3.73 -10.49
C TYR A 276 16.01 -4.17 -9.30
N SER A 277 15.66 -5.30 -8.69
CA SER A 277 16.45 -5.94 -7.63
C SER A 277 16.66 -7.41 -7.95
N ASP A 278 17.92 -7.84 -7.94
CA ASP A 278 18.33 -9.24 -8.13
C ASP A 278 18.53 -9.98 -6.80
N ASP A 279 18.40 -9.27 -5.68
CA ASP A 279 18.69 -9.74 -4.32
C ASP A 279 17.44 -9.78 -3.44
N SER A 280 16.30 -10.12 -4.07
CA SER A 280 15.01 -10.31 -3.40
C SER A 280 14.53 -9.06 -2.64
N GLY A 281 14.69 -7.89 -3.27
CA GLY A 281 14.23 -6.60 -2.80
C GLY A 281 15.14 -5.94 -1.78
N HIS A 282 16.43 -6.30 -1.72
CA HIS A 282 17.37 -5.69 -0.77
C HIS A 282 18.04 -4.44 -1.34
N SER A 283 18.46 -4.42 -2.60
CA SER A 283 19.06 -3.26 -3.28
C SER A 283 18.51 -3.07 -4.69
N TRP A 284 18.73 -1.88 -5.27
CA TRP A 284 18.11 -1.47 -6.53
C TRP A 284 19.14 -1.06 -7.58
N ARG A 285 18.96 -1.52 -8.82
CA ARG A 285 19.77 -1.14 -9.99
C ARG A 285 18.91 -0.65 -11.15
N ASP A 286 19.58 -0.12 -12.17
CA ASP A 286 19.01 0.26 -13.46
C ASP A 286 17.79 1.19 -13.32
N LEU A 287 17.98 2.23 -12.50
CA LEU A 287 17.01 3.31 -12.37
C LEU A 287 16.75 3.94 -13.74
N GLN A 288 15.50 3.93 -14.14
CA GLN A 288 15.08 4.58 -15.37
C GLN A 288 13.65 5.09 -15.26
N GLN A 289 13.31 6.01 -16.13
CA GLN A 289 11.95 6.42 -16.37
C GLN A 289 11.34 5.47 -17.41
N ASP A 290 10.14 4.98 -17.14
CA ASP A 290 9.39 4.13 -18.07
C ASP A 290 8.70 5.03 -19.10
N ASP A 291 8.91 4.82 -20.40
CA ASP A 291 8.40 5.70 -21.47
C ASP A 291 6.90 5.49 -21.76
N GLU A 292 6.32 4.39 -21.31
CA GLU A 292 4.92 4.01 -21.56
C GLU A 292 4.01 4.27 -20.35
N LEU A 293 4.58 4.45 -19.15
CA LEU A 293 3.81 4.64 -17.92
C LEU A 293 3.79 6.11 -17.47
N PHE A 294 2.81 6.89 -17.90
CA PHE A 294 2.63 8.28 -17.45
C PHE A 294 2.32 8.36 -15.94
N ASP A 295 2.92 9.34 -15.24
CA ASP A 295 2.76 9.50 -13.79
C ASP A 295 1.82 10.68 -13.45
N GLY A 296 0.50 10.43 -13.56
CA GLY A 296 -0.53 11.43 -13.28
C GLY A 296 -0.81 12.41 -14.43
N PRO A 297 -1.64 13.45 -14.21
CA PRO A 297 -1.86 14.49 -15.21
C PRO A 297 -0.50 15.04 -15.64
N PRO A 298 -0.16 14.99 -16.94
CA PRO A 298 1.13 15.44 -17.41
C PRO A 298 1.35 16.87 -16.93
N ASP A 299 2.54 17.15 -16.39
CA ASP A 299 3.07 18.47 -16.04
C ASP A 299 2.86 19.06 -14.65
N MET A 300 2.30 18.34 -13.66
CA MET A 300 2.21 18.88 -12.29
C MET A 300 2.79 17.99 -11.19
N TYR A 301 2.35 16.73 -11.06
CA TYR A 301 2.69 15.87 -9.91
C TYR A 301 2.31 14.41 -10.18
N GLY A 302 3.11 13.47 -9.67
CA GLY A 302 2.91 12.02 -9.83
C GLY A 302 1.72 11.47 -9.05
N CYS A 303 1.02 10.49 -9.61
CA CYS A 303 -0.16 9.90 -8.97
C CYS A 303 0.11 8.49 -8.45
N LYS A 304 -0.73 7.99 -7.55
CA LYS A 304 -0.68 6.57 -7.17
C LYS A 304 -1.14 5.74 -8.36
N ALA A 305 -0.38 4.71 -8.71
CA ALA A 305 -0.81 3.65 -9.63
C ALA A 305 -0.84 2.33 -8.84
N ALA A 306 -1.50 1.30 -9.36
CA ALA A 306 -1.35 -0.05 -8.83
C ALA A 306 -0.66 -0.96 -9.86
N LEU A 307 0.07 -1.92 -9.33
CA LEU A 307 0.77 -2.94 -10.09
C LEU A 307 0.41 -4.30 -9.51
N LEU A 308 0.03 -5.23 -10.39
CA LEU A 308 -0.21 -6.62 -10.05
C LEU A 308 0.42 -7.49 -11.12
N LYS A 309 1.05 -8.59 -10.69
CA LYS A 309 1.42 -9.69 -11.58
C LYS A 309 0.30 -10.71 -11.62
N ILE A 310 -0.11 -11.06 -12.83
CA ILE A 310 -1.03 -12.16 -13.09
C ILE A 310 -0.20 -13.29 -13.68
N ASP A 311 -0.08 -14.38 -12.94
CA ASP A 311 0.49 -15.61 -13.51
C ASP A 311 -0.54 -16.19 -14.48
N ARG A 312 -0.12 -16.47 -15.71
CA ARG A 312 -0.94 -17.16 -16.71
C ARG A 312 -0.34 -18.54 -16.97
N ASP A 313 -1.20 -19.54 -17.04
CA ASP A 313 -0.85 -20.93 -17.32
C ASP A 313 -0.83 -21.25 -18.84
N ASP A 314 -0.90 -20.23 -19.71
CA ASP A 314 -1.00 -20.36 -21.18
C ASP A 314 0.32 -20.20 -21.97
#